data_AF-A0A382R5Q8-F1
#
_entry.id   AF-A0A382R5Q8-F1
#
_cell.length_a   1.000
_cell.length_b   1.000
_cell.length_c   1.000
_cell.angle_alpha   90.00
_cell.angle_beta   90.00
_cell.angle_gamma   90.00
#
_symmetry.space_group_name_H-M   'P 1'
#
loop_
_entity.id
_entity.type
_entity.pdbx_description
1 polymer ?
#
loop_
_entity_poly.entity_id
_entity_poly.type
_entity_poly.pdbx_seq_one_letter_code
_entity_poly.pdbx_strand_id
1 'polypeptide(L)'
;VGGRMKNFVKIKKGSYRNAPIENAIFPVVKPLTFGKKGPFVTVDGSSLMGPDSKKIRVLVKSPLDVTPSSKDEYETFMPVDKKAKKKETPKEAMDRIKGRFEILDQMTDAVANGVVRGLIVSGPPGVGKSFGVETILDEYDAMTKLSGIPPRTEVVKGSMTPIGLYQTLFNNSSKGDILVFDDCDSILFDDVCLNMLKAVLDSGKKRHISWKAESNALRREGVPDRFE
;
A
#
# COMPACT_ATOMS: atom_id res chain seq x y z
N VAL A 1 33.86 13.44 -36.22
CA VAL A 1 32.94 13.52 -37.38
C VAL A 1 31.50 13.62 -36.87
N GLY A 2 30.90 14.80 -37.01
CA GLY A 2 29.45 15.12 -36.99
C GLY A 2 28.55 14.45 -35.95
N GLY A 3 28.36 15.09 -34.79
CA GLY A 3 27.21 14.79 -33.93
C GLY A 3 25.92 15.08 -34.69
N ARG A 4 25.18 14.04 -35.11
CA ARG A 4 23.85 14.22 -35.69
C ARG A 4 22.98 14.94 -34.66
N MET A 5 22.51 16.16 -35.00
CA MET A 5 21.37 16.76 -34.30
C MET A 5 20.25 15.71 -34.29
N LYS A 6 19.88 15.23 -33.10
CA LYS A 6 18.71 14.37 -32.95
C LYS A 6 17.51 15.26 -33.16
N ASN A 7 16.80 15.07 -34.27
CA ASN A 7 15.52 15.74 -34.49
C ASN A 7 14.49 15.12 -33.54
N PHE A 8 13.64 15.94 -32.92
CA PHE A 8 12.55 15.49 -32.06
C PHE A 8 11.22 15.68 -32.77
N VAL A 9 10.28 14.78 -32.51
CA VAL A 9 8.91 14.88 -33.02
C VAL A 9 7.91 14.68 -31.90
N LYS A 10 6.84 15.47 -31.94
CA LYS A 10 5.66 15.29 -31.12
C LYS A 10 4.64 14.48 -31.92
N ILE A 11 4.20 13.38 -31.33
CA ILE A 11 3.13 12.53 -31.84
C ILE A 11 1.85 12.95 -31.15
N LYS A 12 0.95 13.63 -31.87
CA LYS A 12 -0.36 14.05 -31.34
C LYS A 12 -1.26 12.84 -31.12
N LYS A 13 -1.35 11.95 -32.12
CA LYS A 13 -2.14 10.70 -32.08
C LYS A 13 -1.44 9.61 -32.88
N GLY A 14 -1.17 8.48 -32.25
CA GLY A 14 -0.56 7.31 -32.89
C GLY A 14 -0.80 6.03 -32.12
N SER A 15 -0.24 4.93 -32.60
CA SER A 15 -0.32 3.64 -31.92
C SER A 15 0.96 2.82 -32.08
N TYR A 16 1.27 2.04 -31.05
CA TYR A 16 2.36 1.07 -31.04
C TYR A 16 1.91 -0.18 -30.29
N ARG A 17 2.01 -1.36 -30.92
CA ARG A 17 1.56 -2.64 -30.34
C ARG A 17 0.14 -2.60 -29.75
N ASN A 18 -0.80 -1.98 -30.47
CA ASN A 18 -2.20 -1.75 -30.06
C ASN A 18 -2.39 -0.83 -28.84
N ALA A 19 -1.33 -0.24 -28.29
CA ALA A 19 -1.41 0.81 -27.28
C ALA A 19 -1.45 2.19 -27.97
N PRO A 20 -2.33 3.11 -27.54
CA PRO A 20 -2.35 4.48 -28.03
C PRO A 20 -1.12 5.26 -27.54
N ILE A 21 -0.60 6.12 -28.40
CA ILE A 21 0.45 7.09 -28.08
C ILE A 21 -0.11 8.48 -28.41
N GLU A 22 -0.30 9.32 -27.40
CA GLU A 22 -0.90 10.64 -27.56
C GLU A 22 -0.04 11.72 -26.89
N ASN A 23 0.09 12.86 -27.56
CA ASN A 23 0.85 14.04 -27.12
C ASN A 23 2.27 13.76 -26.60
N ALA A 24 2.93 12.74 -27.16
CA ALA A 24 4.23 12.28 -26.69
C ALA A 24 5.36 12.73 -27.61
N ILE A 25 6.47 13.21 -27.03
CA ILE A 25 7.65 13.67 -27.77
C ILE A 25 8.71 12.58 -27.75
N PHE A 26 9.35 12.33 -28.88
CA PHE A 26 10.41 11.34 -28.98
C PHE A 26 11.57 11.81 -29.87
N PRO A 27 12.80 11.35 -29.60
CA PRO A 27 13.90 11.45 -30.55
C PRO A 27 13.61 10.61 -31.81
N VAL A 28 13.78 11.20 -32.99
CA VAL A 28 13.59 10.52 -34.27
C VAL A 28 14.77 9.61 -34.58
N VAL A 29 14.47 8.34 -34.87
CA VAL A 29 15.44 7.37 -35.39
C VAL A 29 15.34 7.28 -36.92
N LYS A 30 14.13 7.26 -37.47
CA LYS A 30 13.85 7.39 -38.91
C LYS A 30 12.64 8.30 -39.15
N PRO A 31 12.70 9.17 -40.17
CA PRO A 31 11.61 10.09 -40.47
C PRO A 31 10.33 9.35 -40.88
N LEU A 32 9.24 10.11 -40.98
CA LEU A 32 7.94 9.60 -41.41
C LEU A 32 8.08 8.83 -42.73
N THR A 33 7.66 7.57 -42.72
CA THR A 33 7.71 6.65 -43.85
C THR A 33 6.34 6.00 -44.04
N PHE A 34 6.01 5.57 -45.26
CA PHE A 34 4.78 4.85 -45.55
C PHE A 34 5.03 3.34 -45.60
N GLY A 35 4.20 2.58 -44.88
CA GLY A 35 4.24 1.12 -44.90
C GLY A 35 2.89 0.52 -45.31
N LYS A 36 2.83 -0.81 -45.37
CA LYS A 36 1.59 -1.55 -45.73
C LYS A 36 0.38 -1.23 -44.84
N LYS A 37 0.62 -0.80 -43.59
CA LYS A 37 -0.42 -0.49 -42.60
C LYS A 37 -0.69 1.02 -42.44
N GLY A 38 -0.14 1.86 -43.32
CA GLY A 38 -0.24 3.32 -43.26
C GLY A 38 1.07 4.02 -42.90
N PRO A 39 1.03 5.34 -42.66
CA PRO A 39 2.21 6.13 -42.30
C PRO A 39 2.69 5.79 -40.89
N PHE A 40 4.01 5.79 -40.71
CA PHE A 40 4.64 5.56 -39.41
C PHE A 40 5.94 6.35 -39.27
N VAL A 41 6.31 6.67 -38.03
CA VAL A 41 7.59 7.29 -37.69
C VAL A 41 8.37 6.35 -36.77
N THR A 42 9.69 6.22 -36.97
CA THR A 42 10.52 5.38 -36.10
C THR A 42 11.21 6.27 -35.08
N VAL A 43 10.93 6.04 -33.80
CA VAL A 43 11.42 6.87 -32.70
C VAL A 43 12.10 6.04 -31.62
N ASP A 44 12.90 6.71 -30.78
CA ASP A 44 13.50 6.12 -29.60
C ASP A 44 12.50 6.21 -28.45
N GLY A 45 11.89 5.06 -28.10
CA GLY A 45 10.91 4.96 -27.03
C GLY A 45 11.53 4.60 -25.67
N SER A 46 12.86 4.53 -25.57
CA SER A 46 13.53 3.95 -24.40
C SER A 46 13.20 4.64 -23.08
N SER A 47 12.92 5.94 -23.13
CA SER A 47 12.58 6.73 -21.95
C SER A 47 11.16 6.51 -21.42
N LEU A 48 10.21 6.14 -22.30
CA LEU A 48 8.81 5.92 -21.91
C LEU A 48 8.50 4.42 -21.73
N MET A 49 9.17 3.56 -22.52
CA MET A 49 8.83 2.14 -22.68
C MET A 49 9.99 1.20 -22.29
N GLY A 50 11.00 1.71 -21.58
CA GLY A 50 12.13 0.93 -21.06
C GLY A 50 13.29 0.72 -22.06
N PRO A 51 14.46 0.25 -21.58
CA PRO A 51 15.73 0.25 -22.32
C PRO A 51 15.74 -0.59 -23.60
N ASP A 52 14.85 -1.57 -23.74
CA ASP A 52 14.74 -2.42 -24.93
C ASP A 52 13.97 -1.74 -26.09
N SER A 53 13.32 -0.61 -25.82
CA SER A 53 12.48 0.13 -26.77
C SER A 53 13.24 1.20 -27.57
N LYS A 54 14.53 0.98 -27.89
CA LYS A 54 15.38 1.95 -28.61
C LYS A 54 14.90 2.29 -30.02
N LYS A 55 14.09 1.41 -30.63
CA LYS A 55 13.54 1.60 -31.99
C LYS A 55 12.10 1.10 -32.04
N ILE A 56 11.15 2.00 -31.86
CA ILE A 56 9.72 1.70 -32.01
C ILE A 56 9.15 2.35 -33.27
N ARG A 57 8.23 1.68 -33.94
CA ARG A 57 7.50 2.21 -35.11
C ARG A 57 6.11 2.64 -34.65
N VAL A 58 5.92 3.94 -34.49
CA VAL A 58 4.62 4.50 -34.10
C VAL A 58 3.82 4.73 -35.37
N LEU A 59 2.71 3.99 -35.52
CA LEU A 59 1.75 4.17 -36.61
C LEU A 59 0.93 5.43 -36.34
N VAL A 60 0.73 6.24 -37.37
CA VAL A 60 -0.08 7.45 -37.31
C VAL A 60 -1.17 7.38 -38.37
N LYS A 61 -2.30 8.05 -38.13
CA LYS A 61 -3.40 8.07 -39.11
C LYS A 61 -3.15 9.11 -40.19
N SER A 62 -2.57 10.26 -39.82
CA SER A 62 -2.20 11.34 -40.73
C SER A 62 -0.75 11.78 -40.51
N PRO A 63 -0.01 12.16 -41.57
CA PRO A 63 1.27 12.87 -41.43
C PRO A 63 1.19 14.11 -40.52
N LEU A 64 0.02 14.76 -40.44
CA LEU A 64 -0.21 15.93 -39.59
C LEU A 64 -0.19 15.61 -38.09
N ASP A 65 -0.31 14.33 -37.71
CA ASP A 65 -0.21 13.87 -36.33
C ASP A 65 1.25 13.83 -35.83
N VAL A 66 2.23 14.07 -36.70
CA VAL A 66 3.65 14.16 -36.38
C VAL A 66 4.13 15.57 -36.63
N THR A 67 4.37 16.33 -35.56
CA THR A 67 4.90 17.70 -35.67
C THR A 67 6.35 17.75 -35.20
N PRO A 68 7.20 18.60 -35.80
CA PRO A 68 8.53 18.87 -35.25
C PRO A 68 8.44 19.35 -33.79
N SER A 69 9.42 18.99 -32.98
CA SER A 69 9.56 19.43 -31.60
C SER A 69 11.04 19.62 -31.28
N SER A 70 11.34 20.20 -30.13
CA SER A 70 12.71 20.47 -29.69
C SER A 70 13.14 19.53 -28.57
N LYS A 71 14.45 19.52 -28.30
CA LYS A 71 15.01 18.81 -27.15
C LYS A 71 14.48 19.38 -25.83
N ASP A 72 14.31 20.70 -25.74
CA ASP A 72 13.85 21.38 -24.52
C ASP A 72 12.38 21.03 -24.22
N GLU A 73 11.53 20.95 -25.25
CA GLU A 73 10.16 20.46 -25.10
C GLU A 73 10.12 18.99 -24.68
N TYR A 74 10.99 18.15 -25.25
CA TYR A 74 11.10 16.75 -24.83
C TYR A 74 11.48 16.62 -23.35
N GLU A 75 12.47 17.37 -22.87
CA GLU A 75 12.89 17.32 -21.46
C GLU A 75 11.82 17.88 -20.50
N THR A 76 10.99 18.82 -20.96
CA THR A 76 9.90 19.42 -20.18
C THR A 76 8.67 18.51 -20.09
N PHE A 77 8.23 17.93 -21.22
CA PHE A 77 7.00 17.13 -21.30
C PHE A 77 7.22 15.64 -21.01
N MET A 78 8.44 15.15 -21.16
CA MET A 78 8.83 13.78 -20.85
C MET A 78 9.97 13.81 -19.83
N PRO A 79 9.70 14.20 -18.56
CA PRO A 79 10.69 14.07 -17.50
C PRO A 79 10.98 12.57 -17.34
N VAL A 80 12.04 12.13 -18.00
CA VAL A 80 12.60 10.80 -17.78
C VAL A 80 13.06 10.84 -16.34
N ASP A 81 12.37 10.12 -15.44
CA ASP A 81 12.84 9.85 -14.09
C ASP A 81 14.18 9.10 -14.19
N LYS A 82 15.27 9.85 -14.40
CA LYS A 82 16.65 9.38 -14.37
C LYS A 82 17.12 9.12 -12.94
N LYS A 83 16.20 9.01 -11.98
CA LYS A 83 16.53 8.38 -10.71
C LYS A 83 16.54 6.88 -10.95
N ALA A 84 17.66 6.38 -11.49
CA ALA A 84 18.08 5.03 -11.15
C ALA A 84 17.96 4.93 -9.64
N LYS A 85 17.01 4.10 -9.13
CA LYS A 85 16.88 3.85 -7.70
C LYS A 85 18.27 3.40 -7.23
N LYS A 86 18.98 4.29 -6.53
CA LYS A 86 20.31 4.01 -5.99
C LYS A 86 20.13 2.76 -5.14
N LYS A 87 20.83 1.66 -5.46
CA LYS A 87 20.81 0.47 -4.62
C LYS A 87 21.29 0.90 -3.24
N GLU A 88 20.45 0.74 -2.22
CA GLU A 88 20.82 0.99 -0.83
C GLU A 88 22.12 0.25 -0.52
N THR A 89 23.03 0.94 0.17
CA THR A 89 24.14 0.26 0.82
C THR A 89 23.62 -0.63 1.95
N PRO A 90 24.37 -1.68 2.37
CA PRO A 90 23.97 -2.50 3.51
C PRO A 90 23.71 -1.70 4.79
N LYS A 91 24.46 -0.62 5.00
CA LYS A 91 24.28 0.29 6.14
C LYS A 91 22.96 1.08 6.03
N GLU A 92 22.70 1.71 4.89
CA GLU A 92 21.43 2.42 4.66
C GLU A 92 20.22 1.47 4.76
N ALA A 93 20.35 0.23 4.29
CA ALA A 93 19.31 -0.78 4.44
C ALA A 93 19.08 -1.15 5.91
N MET A 94 20.15 -1.33 6.71
CA MET A 94 20.04 -1.57 8.14
C MET A 94 19.42 -0.39 8.89
N ASP A 95 19.86 0.84 8.59
CA ASP A 95 19.33 2.05 9.20
C ASP A 95 17.83 2.22 8.87
N ARG A 96 17.42 1.94 7.63
CA ARG A 96 16.00 1.93 7.23
C ARG A 96 15.20 0.85 7.96
N ILE A 97 15.76 -0.34 8.11
CA ILE A 97 15.10 -1.44 8.83
C ILE A 97 14.91 -1.04 10.30
N LYS A 98 15.96 -0.54 10.94
CA LYS A 98 15.91 -0.06 12.33
C LYS A 98 14.86 1.05 12.51
N GLY A 99 14.86 2.06 11.64
CA GLY A 99 13.88 3.14 11.70
C GLY A 99 12.43 2.65 11.53
N ARG A 100 12.19 1.55 10.80
CA ARG A 100 10.85 0.95 10.72
C ARG A 100 10.43 0.28 12.02
N PHE A 101 11.35 -0.36 12.73
CA PHE A 101 11.06 -0.93 14.04
C PHE A 101 10.84 0.15 15.10
N GLU A 102 11.62 1.22 15.09
CA GLU A 102 11.38 2.37 15.98
C GLU A 102 9.96 2.95 15.76
N ILE A 103 9.49 3.01 14.52
CA ILE A 103 8.10 3.41 14.22
C ILE A 103 7.09 2.38 14.75
N LEU A 104 7.35 1.08 14.59
CA LEU A 104 6.48 0.03 15.13
C LEU A 104 6.35 0.17 16.65
N ASP A 105 7.47 0.40 17.33
CA ASP A 105 7.53 0.54 18.78
C ASP A 105 6.75 1.78 19.24
N GLN A 106 7.00 2.93 18.60
CA GLN A 106 6.27 4.19 18.88
C GLN A 106 4.77 4.06 18.64
N MET A 107 4.35 3.37 17.58
CA MET A 107 2.93 3.17 17.29
C MET A 107 2.28 2.20 18.28
N THR A 108 3.01 1.19 18.73
CA THR A 108 2.53 0.24 19.76
C THR A 108 2.35 0.96 21.09
N ASP A 109 3.30 1.79 21.49
CA ASP A 109 3.17 2.67 22.67
C ASP A 109 1.97 3.62 22.55
N ALA A 110 1.75 4.21 21.37
CA ALA A 110 0.59 5.07 21.13
C ALA A 110 -0.75 4.32 21.24
N VAL A 111 -0.79 3.03 20.87
CA VAL A 111 -1.96 2.17 21.09
C VAL A 111 -2.15 1.87 22.58
N ALA A 112 -1.07 1.49 23.28
CA ALA A 112 -1.14 1.17 24.71
C ALA A 112 -1.64 2.35 25.57
N ASN A 113 -1.24 3.57 25.20
CA ASN A 113 -1.70 4.81 25.83
C ASN A 113 -3.08 5.29 25.34
N GLY A 114 -3.72 4.58 24.39
CA GLY A 114 -5.04 4.90 23.86
C GLY A 114 -5.09 6.14 22.95
N VAL A 115 -3.94 6.60 22.46
CA VAL A 115 -3.83 7.71 21.48
C VAL A 115 -4.24 7.22 20.09
N VAL A 116 -3.82 6.01 19.73
CA VAL A 116 -4.15 5.33 18.48
C VAL A 116 -5.14 4.21 18.77
N ARG A 117 -6.24 4.15 18.00
CA ARG A 117 -7.34 3.20 18.23
C ARG A 117 -7.07 1.79 17.71
N GLY A 118 -6.21 1.67 16.71
CA GLY A 118 -5.90 0.40 16.08
C GLY A 118 -4.66 0.53 15.22
N LEU A 119 -3.90 -0.57 15.17
CA LEU A 119 -2.65 -0.68 14.44
C LEU A 119 -2.69 -1.98 13.64
N ILE A 120 -2.44 -1.88 12.32
CA ILE A 120 -2.25 -3.06 11.47
C ILE A 120 -0.76 -3.16 11.17
N VAL A 121 -0.14 -4.22 11.66
CA VAL A 121 1.29 -4.48 11.48
C VAL A 121 1.47 -5.51 10.37
N SER A 122 2.06 -5.11 9.25
CA SER A 122 2.34 -6.00 8.12
C SER A 122 3.82 -6.01 7.76
N GLY A 123 4.31 -7.13 7.24
CA GLY A 123 5.70 -7.26 6.80
C GLY A 123 6.11 -8.73 6.65
N PRO A 124 7.29 -8.99 6.07
CA PRO A 124 7.76 -10.35 5.83
C PRO A 124 7.84 -11.19 7.13
N PRO A 125 7.70 -12.52 7.04
CA PRO A 125 7.83 -13.40 8.21
C PRO A 125 9.26 -13.33 8.78
N GLY A 126 9.39 -13.59 10.09
CA GLY A 126 10.69 -13.70 10.75
C GLY A 126 11.43 -12.38 11.02
N VAL A 127 10.81 -11.22 10.75
CA VAL A 127 11.42 -9.91 11.05
C VAL A 127 11.17 -9.41 12.48
N GLY A 128 10.49 -10.18 13.34
CA GLY A 128 10.32 -9.83 14.75
C GLY A 128 9.17 -8.86 15.05
N LYS A 129 8.15 -8.77 14.19
CA LYS A 129 6.98 -7.89 14.38
C LYS A 129 6.21 -8.23 15.66
N SER A 130 5.82 -9.50 15.82
CA SER A 130 5.09 -9.97 17.00
C SER A 130 5.92 -9.77 18.27
N PHE A 131 7.23 -10.06 18.21
CA PHE A 131 8.14 -9.84 19.33
C PHE A 131 8.20 -8.36 19.77
N GLY A 132 8.32 -7.41 18.83
CA GLY A 132 8.34 -5.98 19.16
C GLY A 132 7.04 -5.50 19.82
N VAL A 133 5.89 -5.93 19.28
CA VAL A 133 4.58 -5.59 19.85
C VAL A 133 4.39 -6.21 21.23
N GLU A 134 4.64 -7.51 21.37
CA GLU A 134 4.50 -8.24 22.64
C GLU A 134 5.40 -7.66 23.73
N THR A 135 6.66 -7.32 23.40
CA THR A 135 7.60 -6.75 24.40
C THR A 135 7.06 -5.46 25.03
N ILE A 136 6.53 -4.55 24.22
CA ILE A 136 6.01 -3.25 24.71
C ILE A 136 4.73 -3.44 25.51
N LEU A 137 3.84 -4.34 25.07
CA LEU A 137 2.60 -4.62 25.78
C LEU A 137 2.86 -5.34 27.11
N ASP A 138 3.83 -6.26 27.15
CA ASP A 138 4.28 -6.93 28.38
C ASP A 138 4.85 -5.92 29.39
N GLU A 139 5.65 -4.95 28.92
CA GLU A 139 6.14 -3.85 29.76
C GLU A 139 4.98 -3.01 30.32
N TYR A 140 3.99 -2.69 29.49
CA TYR A 140 2.80 -1.95 29.92
C TYR A 140 1.97 -2.72 30.95
N ASP A 141 1.72 -4.01 30.72
CA ASP A 141 0.99 -4.87 31.65
C ASP A 141 1.77 -5.10 32.96
N ALA A 142 3.10 -5.13 32.91
CA ALA A 142 3.91 -5.15 34.13
C ALA A 142 3.73 -3.86 34.94
N MET A 143 3.71 -2.70 34.29
CA MET A 143 3.50 -1.40 34.95
C MET A 143 2.09 -1.26 35.55
N THR A 144 1.04 -1.70 34.83
CA THR A 144 -0.34 -1.67 35.34
C THR A 144 -0.51 -2.60 36.54
N LYS A 145 0.10 -3.79 36.50
CA LYS A 145 0.10 -4.75 37.60
C LYS A 145 0.79 -4.20 38.86
N LEU A 146 1.91 -3.49 38.71
CA LEU A 146 2.56 -2.79 39.83
C LEU A 146 1.67 -1.69 40.44
N SER A 147 0.78 -1.11 39.65
CA SER A 147 -0.20 -0.12 40.08
C SER A 147 -1.50 -0.73 40.65
N GLY A 148 -1.56 -2.05 40.81
CA GLY A 148 -2.73 -2.77 41.33
C GLY A 148 -3.89 -2.90 40.32
N ILE A 149 -3.64 -2.60 39.05
CA ILE A 149 -4.61 -2.74 37.96
C ILE A 149 -4.34 -4.09 37.26
N PRO A 150 -5.35 -4.91 36.96
CA PRO A 150 -5.13 -6.15 36.23
C PRO A 150 -4.56 -5.87 34.83
N PRO A 151 -3.78 -6.80 34.25
CA PRO A 151 -3.34 -6.74 32.87
C PRO A 151 -4.54 -6.54 31.93
N ARG A 152 -4.30 -5.80 30.85
CA ARG A 152 -5.36 -5.39 29.92
C ARG A 152 -5.15 -5.92 28.51
N THR A 153 -4.07 -6.64 28.27
CA THR A 153 -3.78 -7.20 26.95
C THR A 153 -4.29 -8.63 26.82
N GLU A 154 -5.05 -8.90 25.76
CA GLU A 154 -5.35 -10.26 25.29
C GLU A 154 -4.72 -10.48 23.91
N VAL A 155 -4.00 -11.60 23.74
CA VAL A 155 -3.40 -12.00 22.47
C VAL A 155 -4.11 -13.23 21.95
N VAL A 156 -4.78 -13.09 20.80
CA VAL A 156 -5.46 -14.17 20.10
C VAL A 156 -4.59 -14.59 18.92
N LYS A 157 -4.26 -15.88 18.84
CA LYS A 157 -3.41 -16.44 17.78
C LYS A 157 -4.18 -17.39 16.86
N GLY A 158 -3.97 -17.28 15.56
CA GLY A 158 -4.54 -18.20 14.56
C GLY A 158 -5.92 -17.80 14.05
N SER A 159 -6.76 -18.76 13.65
CA SER A 159 -8.04 -18.46 12.97
C SER A 159 -9.16 -18.09 13.95
N MET A 160 -9.98 -17.12 13.56
CA MET A 160 -11.19 -16.76 14.31
C MET A 160 -12.43 -16.70 13.42
N THR A 161 -13.55 -17.19 13.95
CA THR A 161 -14.87 -17.06 13.32
C THR A 161 -15.48 -15.68 13.64
N PRO A 162 -16.43 -15.17 12.84
CA PRO A 162 -17.10 -13.91 13.14
C PRO A 162 -17.76 -13.90 14.53
N ILE A 163 -18.39 -15.00 14.93
CA ILE A 163 -19.01 -15.08 16.26
C ILE A 163 -17.97 -15.04 17.37
N GLY A 164 -16.84 -15.73 17.19
CA GLY A 164 -15.71 -15.67 18.11
C GLY A 164 -15.16 -14.26 18.24
N LEU A 165 -14.97 -13.55 17.11
CA LEU A 165 -14.50 -12.17 17.11
C LEU A 165 -15.48 -11.26 17.90
N TYR A 166 -16.79 -11.40 17.71
CA TYR A 166 -17.77 -10.62 18.47
C TYR A 166 -17.67 -10.88 19.99
N GLN A 167 -17.52 -12.15 20.41
CA GLN A 167 -17.36 -12.52 21.81
C GLN A 167 -16.04 -11.97 22.40
N THR A 168 -14.93 -12.10 21.66
CA THR A 168 -13.64 -11.55 22.09
C THR A 168 -13.69 -10.03 22.24
N LEU A 169 -14.32 -9.33 21.30
CA LEU A 169 -14.52 -7.87 21.39
C LEU A 169 -15.38 -7.48 22.59
N PHE A 170 -16.40 -8.26 22.94
CA PHE A 170 -17.23 -8.00 24.12
C PHE A 170 -16.44 -8.19 25.42
N ASN A 171 -15.70 -9.28 25.53
CA ASN A 171 -14.89 -9.59 26.70
C ASN A 171 -13.77 -8.57 26.94
N ASN A 172 -13.31 -7.90 25.87
CA ASN A 172 -12.27 -6.86 25.87
C ASN A 172 -12.85 -5.47 25.57
N SER A 173 -14.06 -5.17 26.05
CA SER A 173 -14.73 -3.88 25.84
C SER A 173 -14.40 -2.84 26.91
N SER A 174 -13.63 -3.20 27.95
CA SER A 174 -13.33 -2.27 29.03
C SER A 174 -12.33 -1.21 28.60
N LYS A 175 -12.40 -0.05 29.24
CA LYS A 175 -11.52 1.07 28.90
C LYS A 175 -10.06 0.71 29.17
N GLY A 176 -9.27 0.75 28.10
CA GLY A 176 -7.83 0.48 28.13
C GLY A 176 -7.48 -0.98 27.89
N ASP A 177 -8.45 -1.84 27.60
CA ASP A 177 -8.21 -3.17 27.08
C ASP A 177 -7.54 -3.07 25.70
N ILE A 178 -6.56 -3.93 25.47
CA ILE A 178 -5.78 -4.02 24.25
C ILE A 178 -5.94 -5.43 23.70
N LEU A 179 -6.41 -5.54 22.46
CA LEU A 179 -6.62 -6.82 21.81
C LEU A 179 -5.66 -6.97 20.64
N VAL A 180 -4.83 -8.00 20.68
CA VAL A 180 -3.84 -8.32 19.64
C VAL A 180 -4.28 -9.55 18.87
N PHE A 181 -4.37 -9.42 17.55
CA PHE A 181 -4.63 -10.53 16.64
C PHE A 181 -3.34 -10.90 15.90
N ASP A 182 -2.72 -12.01 16.31
CA ASP A 182 -1.47 -12.52 15.73
C ASP A 182 -1.78 -13.69 14.79
N ASP A 183 -1.32 -13.62 13.54
CA ASP A 183 -1.63 -14.60 12.48
C ASP A 183 -3.13 -14.85 12.25
N CYS A 184 -4.01 -13.90 12.59
CA CYS A 184 -5.46 -13.97 12.35
C CYS A 184 -5.88 -13.39 11.00
N ASP A 185 -5.12 -13.60 9.93
CA ASP A 185 -5.36 -12.97 8.62
C ASP A 185 -6.80 -13.14 8.12
N SER A 186 -7.45 -14.25 8.47
CA SER A 186 -8.83 -14.56 8.08
C SER A 186 -9.84 -13.47 8.45
N ILE A 187 -9.65 -12.73 9.55
CA ILE A 187 -10.59 -11.69 9.99
C ILE A 187 -10.60 -10.47 9.04
N LEU A 188 -9.51 -10.26 8.29
CA LEU A 188 -9.39 -9.15 7.34
C LEU A 188 -10.05 -9.48 5.99
N PHE A 189 -10.28 -10.76 5.71
CA PHE A 189 -10.87 -11.24 4.45
C PHE A 189 -12.33 -11.66 4.59
N ASP A 190 -12.87 -11.74 5.81
CA ASP A 190 -14.28 -11.98 6.07
C ASP A 190 -15.05 -10.66 6.21
N ASP A 191 -16.10 -10.47 5.40
CA ASP A 191 -16.87 -9.23 5.36
C ASP A 191 -17.57 -8.90 6.69
N VAL A 192 -18.01 -9.92 7.44
CA VAL A 192 -18.67 -9.73 8.73
C VAL A 192 -17.65 -9.26 9.75
N CYS A 193 -16.50 -9.93 9.82
CA CYS A 193 -15.38 -9.52 10.66
C CYS A 193 -14.92 -8.08 10.34
N LEU A 194 -14.73 -7.77 9.06
CA LEU A 194 -14.29 -6.44 8.63
C LEU A 194 -15.30 -5.35 9.00
N ASN A 195 -16.60 -5.62 8.89
CA ASN A 195 -17.65 -4.69 9.34
C ASN A 195 -17.61 -4.44 10.85
N MET A 196 -17.38 -5.49 11.65
CA MET A 196 -17.21 -5.35 13.10
C MET A 196 -15.98 -4.54 13.46
N LEU A 197 -14.83 -4.83 12.83
CA LEU A 197 -13.59 -4.07 13.07
C LEU A 197 -13.75 -2.59 12.71
N LYS A 198 -14.46 -2.27 11.62
CA LYS A 198 -14.78 -0.86 11.28
C LYS A 198 -15.59 -0.17 12.38
N ALA A 199 -16.56 -0.84 12.98
CA ALA A 199 -17.36 -0.27 14.06
C ALA A 199 -16.53 -0.04 15.34
N VAL A 200 -15.64 -0.98 15.67
CA VAL A 200 -14.77 -0.90 16.86
C VAL A 200 -13.63 0.11 16.67
N LEU A 201 -13.20 0.36 15.45
CA LEU A 201 -12.16 1.35 15.13
C LEU A 201 -12.73 2.73 14.77
N ASP A 202 -14.05 2.90 14.86
CA ASP A 202 -14.72 4.16 14.52
C ASP A 202 -14.18 5.34 15.36
N SER A 203 -14.16 6.50 14.73
CA SER A 203 -13.56 7.70 15.31
C SER A 203 -14.47 8.48 16.27
N GLY A 204 -15.71 8.02 16.47
CA GLY A 204 -16.68 8.59 17.38
C GLY A 204 -16.25 8.56 18.85
N LYS A 205 -16.97 9.32 19.67
CA LYS A 205 -16.80 9.34 21.14
C LYS A 205 -17.27 8.03 21.79
N LYS A 206 -18.32 7.44 21.22
CA LYS A 206 -18.89 6.16 21.60
C LYS A 206 -18.92 5.29 20.35
N ARG A 207 -18.64 4.01 20.53
CA ARG A 207 -18.66 3.02 19.46
C ARG A 207 -19.69 2.00 19.86
N HIS A 208 -20.45 1.49 18.92
CA HIS A 208 -21.39 0.43 19.22
C HIS A 208 -21.25 -0.65 18.18
N ILE A 209 -21.19 -1.86 18.66
CA ILE A 209 -21.26 -3.05 17.83
C ILE A 209 -22.54 -3.79 18.16
N SER A 210 -23.16 -4.39 17.15
CA SER A 210 -24.43 -5.10 17.33
C SER A 210 -24.44 -6.37 16.50
N TRP A 211 -24.88 -7.46 17.13
CA TRP A 211 -25.11 -8.75 16.49
C TRP A 211 -26.60 -9.04 16.49
N LYS A 212 -27.26 -8.80 15.35
CA LYS A 212 -28.72 -8.99 15.20
C LYS A 212 -29.11 -10.32 14.58
N ALA A 213 -28.13 -11.10 14.11
CA ALA A 213 -28.38 -12.46 13.67
C ALA A 213 -28.63 -13.37 14.88
N GLU A 214 -29.45 -14.40 14.72
CA GLU A 214 -29.67 -15.35 15.79
C GLU A 214 -28.38 -16.11 16.13
N SER A 215 -28.05 -16.20 17.42
CA SER A 215 -26.88 -16.95 17.89
C SER A 215 -27.15 -17.64 19.22
N ASN A 216 -27.10 -18.97 19.20
CA ASN A 216 -27.14 -19.78 20.42
C ASN A 216 -25.89 -19.60 21.28
N ALA A 217 -24.73 -19.33 20.65
CA ALA A 217 -23.47 -19.13 21.37
C ALA A 217 -23.52 -17.90 22.28
N LEU A 218 -24.00 -16.75 21.77
CA LEU A 218 -24.13 -15.53 22.57
C LEU A 218 -25.09 -15.71 23.73
N ARG A 219 -26.25 -16.35 23.49
CA ARG A 219 -27.23 -16.63 24.56
C ARG A 219 -26.64 -17.51 25.65
N ARG A 220 -25.89 -18.55 25.28
CA ARG A 220 -25.26 -19.49 26.22
C ARG A 220 -24.20 -18.80 27.09
N GLU A 221 -23.47 -17.86 26.52
CA GLU A 221 -22.38 -17.15 27.21
C GLU A 221 -22.80 -15.82 27.83
N GLY A 222 -24.09 -15.47 27.73
CA GLY A 222 -24.62 -14.22 28.30
C GLY A 222 -24.14 -12.96 27.59
N VAL A 223 -23.67 -13.08 26.35
CA VAL A 223 -23.17 -11.94 25.56
C VAL A 223 -24.37 -11.20 24.95
N PRO A 224 -24.48 -9.87 25.15
CA PRO A 224 -25.59 -9.09 24.61
C PRO A 224 -25.51 -8.95 23.09
N ASP A 225 -26.66 -8.69 22.48
CA ASP A 225 -26.78 -8.43 21.04
C ASP A 225 -26.27 -7.03 20.63
N ARG A 226 -25.90 -6.20 21.61
CA ARG A 226 -25.25 -4.90 21.44
C ARG A 226 -24.48 -4.49 22.69
N PHE A 227 -23.30 -3.88 22.50
CA PHE A 227 -22.53 -3.23 23.56
C PHE A 227 -21.85 -1.94 23.06
N GLU A 228 -21.25 -1.17 23.97
CA GLU A 228 -20.45 0.03 23.71
C GLU A 228 -18.95 -0.28 23.78
#